data_AF-A0A966SNJ8-F1
#
_entry.id   AF-A0A966SNJ8-F1
#
_cell.length_a   1.000
_cell.length_b   1.000
_cell.length_c   1.000
_cell.angle_alpha   90.00
_cell.angle_beta   90.00
_cell.angle_gamma   90.00
#
_symmetry.space_group_name_H-M   'P 1'
#
loop_
_entity.id
_entity.type
_entity.pdbx_description
1 polymer ?
#
loop_
_entity_poly.entity_id
_entity_poly.type
_entity_poly.pdbx_seq_one_letter_code
_entity_poly.pdbx_strand_id
1 'polypeptide(L)' 'MKIRALPACAALLATLFPATAQLTLPVPQPVVGARQPSLSPNGKRLAFVYRGDVWVASSEGGRATALTSHVESDAYPV' A
#
# COMPACT_ATOMS: atom_id res chain seq x y z
N MET A 1 59.97 31.61 16.55
CA MET A 1 60.35 31.08 15.22
C MET A 1 60.27 29.55 15.24
N LYS A 2 59.13 28.98 14.83
CA LYS A 2 58.91 27.63 14.29
C LYS A 2 57.39 27.43 14.11
N ILE A 3 56.95 27.68 12.88
CA ILE A 3 55.60 27.45 12.39
C ILE A 3 55.41 25.94 12.24
N ARG A 4 54.30 25.38 12.75
CA ARG A 4 53.82 24.05 12.35
C ARG A 4 52.34 24.13 12.05
N ALA A 5 52.02 23.87 10.79
CA ALA A 5 50.72 23.91 10.18
C ALA A 5 49.76 22.90 10.82
N LEU A 6 48.50 23.30 10.96
CA LEU A 6 47.35 22.40 11.08
C LEU A 6 46.34 22.83 10.01
N PRO A 7 45.70 21.87 9.31
CA PRO A 7 45.19 22.10 7.97
C PRO A 7 43.86 22.84 8.02
N ALA A 8 43.85 24.05 7.45
CA ALA A 8 42.65 24.66 6.93
C ALA A 8 42.23 23.91 5.65
N CYS A 9 41.51 22.80 5.83
CA CYS A 9 40.69 22.20 4.78
C CYS A 9 39.39 21.70 5.43
N ALA A 10 38.76 22.62 6.14
CA ALA A 10 37.32 22.59 6.35
C ALA A 10 36.65 22.78 4.99
N ALA A 11 35.58 22.02 4.77
CA ALA A 11 34.64 22.13 3.66
C ALA A 11 35.18 21.65 2.29
N LEU A 12 35.00 20.36 1.99
CA LEU A 12 34.19 19.92 0.83
C LEU A 12 34.07 18.39 0.74
N LEU A 13 33.65 17.71 1.81
CA LEU A 13 32.94 16.44 1.65
C LEU A 13 31.47 16.76 1.91
N ALA A 14 30.89 17.41 0.90
CA ALA A 14 29.46 17.62 0.81
C ALA A 14 28.80 16.28 1.09
N THR A 15 28.09 16.29 2.21
CA THR A 15 27.22 15.24 2.70
C THR A 15 26.33 14.77 1.54
N LEU A 16 26.77 13.74 0.83
CA LEU A 16 25.86 12.88 0.10
C LEU A 16 25.02 12.24 1.19
N PHE A 17 23.99 12.95 1.69
CA PHE A 17 22.83 12.28 2.22
C PHE A 17 22.35 11.45 1.04
N PRO A 18 22.48 10.10 1.04
CA PRO A 18 21.60 9.36 0.16
C PRO A 18 20.23 9.78 0.66
N ALA A 19 19.52 10.58 -0.13
CA ALA A 19 18.09 10.73 0.04
C ALA A 19 17.56 9.32 -0.23
N THR A 20 17.61 8.47 0.78
CA THR A 20 16.82 7.26 0.83
C THR A 20 15.41 7.79 0.82
N ALA A 21 14.86 7.92 -0.37
CA ALA A 21 13.43 7.97 -0.59
C ALA A 21 12.89 6.64 -0.07
N GLN A 22 12.83 6.49 1.25
CA GLN A 22 12.11 5.42 1.87
C GLN A 22 10.64 5.78 1.67
N LEU A 23 10.13 5.36 0.52
CA LEU A 23 8.70 5.22 0.33
C LEU A 23 8.24 4.27 1.43
N THR A 24 7.69 4.84 2.49
CA THR A 24 6.94 4.05 3.46
C THR A 24 5.91 3.25 2.68
N LEU A 25 6.03 1.92 2.74
CA LEU A 25 5.04 1.06 2.12
C LEU A 25 3.70 1.35 2.79
N PRO A 26 2.60 1.48 2.02
CA PRO A 26 1.27 1.59 2.60
C PRO A 26 1.05 0.41 3.55
N VAL A 27 0.75 0.70 4.82
CA VAL A 27 0.34 -0.33 5.78
C VAL A 27 -1.00 -0.88 5.30
N PRO A 28 -1.13 -2.20 5.04
CA PRO A 28 -2.40 -2.78 4.63
C PRO A 28 -3.47 -2.50 5.68
N GLN A 29 -4.58 -1.91 5.25
CA GLN A 29 -5.71 -1.60 6.14
C GLN A 29 -6.82 -2.64 5.95
N PRO A 30 -7.47 -3.08 7.05
CA PRO A 30 -8.66 -3.94 6.94
C PRO A 30 -9.78 -3.24 6.18
N VAL A 31 -10.54 -4.01 5.41
CA VAL A 31 -11.79 -3.53 4.83
C VAL A 31 -12.87 -3.53 5.91
N VAL A 32 -13.41 -2.35 6.22
CA VAL A 32 -14.46 -2.18 7.24
C VAL A 32 -15.76 -1.77 6.58
N GLY A 33 -16.86 -2.41 6.95
CA GLY A 33 -18.20 -2.09 6.41
C GLY A 33 -18.51 -2.73 5.04
N ALA A 34 -17.76 -3.76 4.63
CA ALA A 34 -18.14 -4.62 3.51
C ALA A 34 -19.49 -5.30 3.76
N ARG A 35 -20.25 -5.52 2.68
CA ARG A 35 -21.62 -6.06 2.73
C ARG A 35 -21.79 -7.17 1.69
N GLN A 36 -22.85 -7.96 1.84
CA GLN A 36 -23.26 -8.98 0.87
C GLN A 36 -22.12 -9.95 0.47
N PRO A 37 -21.52 -10.68 1.43
CA PRO A 37 -20.48 -11.66 1.11
C PRO A 37 -21.08 -12.84 0.32
N SER A 38 -20.39 -13.28 -0.73
CA SER A 38 -20.60 -14.58 -1.40
C SER A 38 -19.28 -15.32 -1.55
N LEU A 39 -19.25 -16.60 -1.19
CA LEU A 39 -18.09 -17.48 -1.28
C LEU A 39 -18.18 -18.31 -2.55
N SER A 40 -17.09 -18.40 -3.31
CA SER A 40 -17.05 -19.22 -4.52
C SER A 40 -17.33 -20.70 -4.20
N PRO A 41 -17.91 -21.49 -5.14
CA PRO A 41 -18.26 -22.91 -4.87
C PRO A 41 -17.08 -23.78 -4.44
N ASN A 42 -15.87 -23.45 -4.90
CA ASN A 42 -14.62 -24.13 -4.51
C ASN A 42 -13.99 -23.58 -3.22
N GLY A 43 -14.61 -22.60 -2.56
CA GLY A 43 -14.17 -21.98 -1.32
C GLY A 43 -12.92 -21.10 -1.41
N LYS A 44 -12.39 -20.81 -2.61
CA LYS A 44 -11.10 -20.11 -2.78
C LYS A 44 -11.20 -18.58 -2.85
N ARG A 45 -12.38 -18.03 -3.16
CA ARG A 45 -12.56 -16.58 -3.35
C ARG A 45 -13.79 -16.09 -2.61
N LEU A 46 -13.70 -14.89 -2.07
CA LEU A 46 -14.81 -14.16 -1.45
C LEU A 46 -15.11 -12.93 -2.30
N ALA A 47 -16.35 -12.82 -2.78
CA ALA A 47 -16.90 -11.60 -3.36
C ALA A 47 -17.70 -10.83 -2.30
N PHE A 48 -17.63 -9.51 -2.32
CA PHE A 48 -18.39 -8.64 -1.42
C PHE A 48 -18.56 -7.24 -2.00
N VAL A 49 -19.52 -6.48 -1.49
CA VAL A 49 -19.74 -5.08 -1.86
C VAL A 49 -19.01 -4.16 -0.91
N TYR A 50 -18.20 -3.24 -1.45
CA TYR A 50 -17.52 -2.21 -0.70
C TYR A 50 -17.48 -0.90 -1.48
N ARG A 51 -17.88 0.19 -0.83
CA ARG A 51 -18.01 1.54 -1.43
C ARG A 51 -18.91 1.61 -2.69
N GLY A 52 -19.86 0.69 -2.82
CA GLY A 52 -20.80 0.64 -3.95
C GLY A 52 -20.36 -0.26 -5.11
N ASP A 53 -19.15 -0.81 -5.06
CA ASP A 53 -18.61 -1.71 -6.08
C ASP A 53 -18.47 -3.14 -5.55
N VAL A 54 -18.35 -4.11 -6.47
CA VAL A 54 -18.00 -5.49 -6.16
C VAL A 54 -16.50 -5.64 -6.09
N TRP A 55 -16.05 -6.24 -4.99
CA TRP A 55 -14.65 -6.56 -4.72
C TRP A 55 -14.49 -8.06 -4.56
N VAL A 56 -13.31 -8.58 -4.91
CA VAL A 56 -12.93 -9.97 -4.67
C VAL A 56 -11.59 -10.07 -3.95
N ALA A 57 -11.51 -11.01 -3.02
CA ALA A 57 -10.28 -11.41 -2.35
C ALA A 57 -10.18 -12.95 -2.27
N SER A 58 -8.99 -13.46 -1.91
CA SER A 58 -8.87 -14.86 -1.47
C SER A 58 -9.69 -15.06 -0.19
N SER A 59 -10.29 -16.24 -0.02
CA SER A 59 -10.99 -16.61 1.23
C SER A 59 -10.03 -16.71 2.43
N GLU A 60 -8.74 -16.94 2.18
CA GLU A 60 -7.68 -16.92 3.19
C GLU A 60 -7.23 -15.49 3.58
N GLY A 61 -7.83 -14.47 2.96
CA GLY A 61 -7.51 -13.06 3.16
C GLY A 61 -6.46 -12.53 2.18
N GLY A 62 -5.98 -11.31 2.46
CA GLY A 62 -5.05 -10.58 1.60
C GLY A 62 -5.70 -9.43 0.84
N ARG A 63 -5.11 -9.07 -0.30
CA ARG A 63 -5.49 -7.85 -1.04
C ARG A 63 -6.81 -8.06 -1.77
N ALA A 64 -7.81 -7.25 -1.44
CA ALA A 64 -9.03 -7.15 -2.24
C ALA A 64 -8.80 -6.33 -3.51
N THR A 65 -9.44 -6.74 -4.59
CA THR A 65 -9.40 -6.06 -5.89
C THR A 65 -10.82 -5.77 -6.35
N ALA A 66 -11.08 -4.54 -6.78
CA ALA A 66 -12.37 -4.17 -7.37
C ALA A 66 -12.55 -4.90 -8.71
N LEU A 67 -13.70 -5.55 -8.89
CA LEU A 67 -14.12 -6.13 -10.17
C LEU A 67 -14.92 -5.13 -10.99
N THR A 68 -15.67 -4.26 -10.33
CA THR A 68 -16.43 -3.19 -10.95
C THR A 68 -15.90 -1.83 -10.48
N SER A 69 -16.08 -0.81 -11.30
CA SER A 69 -15.79 0.58 -10.96
C SER A 69 -16.67 1.47 -11.81
N HIS A 70 -17.93 1.65 -11.41
CA HIS A 70 -18.87 2.51 -12.12
C HIS A 70 -19.73 3.32 -11.16
N VAL A 71 -20.30 4.42 -11.67
CA VAL A 71 -21.10 5.37 -10.87
C VAL A 71 -22.36 4.72 -10.29
N GLU A 72 -22.87 3.68 -10.95
CA GLU A 72 -24.00 2.90 -10.46
C GLU A 72 -23.56 1.86 -9.43
N SER A 73 -24.34 1.73 -8.35
CA SER A 73 -24.06 0.74 -7.31
C SER A 73 -24.40 -0.66 -7.79
N ASP A 74 -23.43 -1.57 -7.72
CA ASP A 74 -23.65 -2.99 -8.00
C ASP A 74 -23.83 -3.75 -6.69
N ALA A 75 -24.86 -4.59 -6.62
CA ALA A 75 -25.27 -5.28 -5.41
C ALA A 75 -25.68 -6.72 -5.75
N TYR A 76 -25.52 -7.64 -4.80
CA TYR A 76 -25.87 -9.08 -4.91
C TYR A 76 -24.90 -9.92 -5.76
N PRO A 77 -23.64 -10.10 -5.33
CA PRO A 77 -22.81 -11.16 -5.88
C PRO A 77 -23.44 -12.54 -5.58
N VAL A 78 -23.48 -13.42 -6.59
CA VAL A 78 -23.93 -14.83 -6.46
C VAL A 78 -22.76 -15.79 -6.41
#